data_AF-A0A7J6UCM4-F1
#
_entry.id   AF-A0A7J6UCM4-F1
#
_cell.length_a   1.000
_cell.length_b   1.000
_cell.length_c   1.000
_cell.angle_alpha   90.00
_cell.angle_beta   90.00
_cell.angle_gamma   90.00
#
_symmetry.space_group_name_H-M   'P 1'
#
loop_
_entity.id
_entity.type
_entity.pdbx_description
1 polymer ?
#
loop_
_entity_poly.entity_id
_entity_poly.type
_entity_poly.pdbx_seq_one_letter_code
_entity_poly.pdbx_strand_id
1 'polypeptide(L)'
;MSEATSGLQEIIEVPGVNSLEARASAMPTYLGLGPPDLCRLTKIPKSSRKSAEKRRPSYFHYVVGIDVGSASAISGYISNLISRQEGVGFLASSAFKIESGVYCSWDVFHQCDVRVEVRPGGYPAVRAFMVDCDGNTVEEIGRSIWEVR
;
A
#
# COMPACT_ATOMS: atom_id res chain seq x y z
N MET A 1 -7.69 15.62 2.13
CA MET A 1 -7.25 14.30 1.65
C MET A 1 -7.53 14.05 0.16
N SER A 2 -8.54 14.70 -0.45
CA SER A 2 -8.92 14.50 -1.86
C SER A 2 -7.85 14.94 -2.87
N GLU A 3 -7.12 16.04 -2.63
CA GLU A 3 -6.12 16.53 -3.58
C GLU A 3 -4.78 15.78 -3.56
N ALA A 4 -4.43 15.15 -2.44
CA ALA A 4 -3.13 14.48 -2.22
C ALA A 4 -2.86 13.32 -3.21
N THR A 5 -3.89 12.82 -3.86
CA THR A 5 -3.83 11.70 -4.81
C THR A 5 -4.06 12.13 -6.26
N SER A 6 -4.19 13.44 -6.52
CA SER A 6 -4.34 14.00 -7.86
C SER A 6 -2.98 14.10 -8.57
N GLY A 7 -2.91 13.67 -9.83
CA GLY A 7 -1.67 13.74 -10.63
C GLY A 7 -0.54 12.85 -10.12
N LEU A 8 -0.84 11.90 -9.24
CA LEU A 8 0.13 11.03 -8.61
C LEU A 8 0.79 10.11 -9.66
N GLN A 9 2.11 10.14 -9.71
CA GLN A 9 2.91 9.25 -10.56
C GLN A 9 3.24 7.97 -9.82
N GLU A 10 3.09 6.85 -10.51
CA GLU A 10 3.41 5.52 -9.97
C GLU A 10 4.54 4.89 -10.78
N ILE A 11 5.37 4.12 -10.08
CA ILE A 11 6.41 3.30 -10.66
C ILE A 11 5.82 1.91 -10.90
N ILE A 12 5.98 1.39 -12.12
CA ILE A 12 5.56 0.04 -12.47
C ILE A 12 6.64 -0.94 -12.00
N GLU A 13 6.26 -1.97 -11.24
CA GLU A 13 7.18 -3.05 -10.91
C GLU A 13 7.45 -3.91 -12.15
N VAL A 14 8.72 -4.05 -12.50
CA VAL A 14 9.15 -4.95 -13.56
C VAL A 14 9.00 -6.41 -13.09
N PRO A 15 8.80 -7.38 -14.00
CA PRO A 15 8.70 -8.79 -13.63
C PRO A 15 9.91 -9.25 -12.79
N GLY A 16 9.65 -9.89 -11.65
CA GLY A 16 10.69 -10.37 -10.73
C GLY A 16 11.18 -9.36 -9.69
N VAL A 17 10.68 -8.12 -9.72
CA VAL A 17 10.94 -7.12 -8.67
C VAL A 17 9.73 -7.01 -7.76
N ASN A 18 9.98 -6.90 -6.45
CA ASN A 18 8.97 -6.67 -5.43
C ASN A 18 9.43 -5.55 -4.50
N SER A 19 8.74 -4.40 -4.54
CA SER A 19 9.12 -3.24 -3.71
C SER A 19 8.97 -3.49 -2.21
N LEU A 20 8.08 -4.39 -1.79
CA LEU A 20 7.91 -4.76 -0.37
C LEU A 20 9.07 -5.60 0.14
N GLU A 21 9.57 -6.51 -0.69
CA GLU A 21 10.76 -7.33 -0.38
C GLU A 21 12.01 -6.45 -0.36
N ALA A 22 12.19 -5.60 -1.39
CA ALA A 22 13.30 -4.66 -1.44
C ALA A 22 13.32 -3.74 -0.22
N ARG A 23 12.15 -3.21 0.18
CA ARG A 23 11.98 -2.43 1.41
C ARG A 23 12.36 -3.25 2.65
N ALA A 24 11.84 -4.47 2.77
CA ALA A 24 12.13 -5.33 3.92
C ALA A 24 13.63 -5.63 4.06
N SER A 25 14.30 -5.99 2.97
CA SER A 25 15.75 -6.25 2.97
C SER A 25 16.60 -5.03 3.32
N ALA A 26 16.08 -3.82 3.14
CA ALA A 26 16.78 -2.58 3.47
C ALA A 26 16.53 -2.12 4.93
N MET A 27 15.57 -2.69 5.65
CA MET A 27 15.20 -2.26 7.01
C MET A 27 16.37 -2.16 7.98
N PRO A 28 17.30 -3.13 8.04
CA PRO A 28 18.45 -3.06 8.96
C PRO A 28 19.40 -1.89 8.69
N THR A 29 19.30 -1.26 7.52
CA THR A 29 20.17 -0.16 7.09
C THR A 29 19.56 1.23 7.32
N TYR A 30 18.31 1.30 7.78
CA TYR A 30 17.63 2.57 7.99
C TYR A 30 18.21 3.32 9.18
N LEU A 31 18.49 4.61 8.97
CA LEU A 31 19.05 5.53 9.97
C LEU A 31 18.10 6.71 10.16
N GLY A 32 18.15 7.32 11.34
CA GLY A 32 17.34 8.50 11.66
C GLY A 32 15.85 8.20 11.59
N LEU A 33 15.10 9.03 10.87
CA LEU A 33 13.64 8.90 10.72
C LEU A 33 13.20 7.70 9.86
N GLY A 34 14.15 7.03 9.19
CA GLY A 34 13.86 5.92 8.29
C GLY A 34 13.41 6.37 6.89
N PRO A 35 12.88 5.44 6.08
CA PRO A 35 12.48 5.69 4.71
C PRO A 35 11.15 6.48 4.66
N PRO A 36 10.83 7.12 3.51
CA PRO A 36 9.46 7.56 3.26
C PRO A 36 8.50 6.36 3.28
N ASP A 37 7.22 6.65 3.51
CA ASP A 37 6.19 5.64 3.41
C ASP A 37 6.07 5.13 1.97
N LEU A 38 5.62 3.88 1.82
CA LEU A 38 5.46 3.21 0.54
C LEU A 38 4.01 2.78 0.37
N CYS A 39 3.37 3.15 -0.73
CA CYS A 39 2.08 2.61 -1.13
C CYS A 39 2.27 1.76 -2.37
N ARG A 40 1.87 0.50 -2.32
CA ARG A 40 1.93 -0.46 -3.42
C ARG A 40 0.53 -0.94 -3.77
N LEU A 41 0.14 -0.84 -5.04
CA LEU A 41 -1.14 -1.29 -5.57
C LEU A 41 -0.95 -2.47 -6.51
N THR A 42 -1.81 -3.47 -6.40
CA THR A 42 -1.93 -4.57 -7.38
C THR A 42 -3.13 -4.30 -8.27
N LYS A 43 -2.93 -4.27 -9.59
CA LYS A 43 -3.98 -3.94 -10.55
C LYS A 43 -4.25 -5.10 -11.50
N ILE A 44 -5.51 -5.27 -11.89
CA ILE A 44 -6.00 -6.26 -12.85
C ILE A 44 -6.55 -5.51 -14.07
N PRO A 45 -6.08 -5.78 -15.29
CA PRO A 45 -6.66 -5.20 -16.51
C PRO A 45 -8.14 -5.61 -16.69
N LYS A 46 -9.03 -4.66 -16.99
CA LYS A 46 -10.47 -4.95 -17.24
C LYS A 46 -10.74 -5.57 -18.61
N SER A 47 -9.83 -5.40 -19.58
CA SER A 47 -9.97 -5.92 -20.95
C SER A 47 -8.88 -6.95 -21.26
N SER A 48 -9.21 -8.24 -21.18
CA SER A 48 -8.65 -9.23 -22.11
C SER A 48 -9.42 -10.53 -22.05
N ARG A 49 -10.14 -10.84 -23.14
CA ARG A 49 -11.00 -12.02 -23.25
C ARG A 49 -10.26 -13.36 -23.34
N LYS A 50 -8.92 -13.43 -23.41
CA LYS A 50 -8.21 -14.72 -23.57
C LYS A 50 -6.79 -14.85 -22.95
N SER A 51 -6.21 -13.82 -22.31
CA SER A 51 -4.83 -13.90 -21.78
C SER A 51 -4.50 -13.04 -20.54
N ALA A 52 -5.34 -12.07 -20.13
CA ALA A 52 -5.03 -11.20 -18.97
C ALA A 52 -5.33 -11.80 -17.60
N GLU A 53 -5.95 -12.99 -17.51
CA GLU A 53 -6.21 -13.71 -16.25
C GLU A 53 -4.95 -13.90 -15.38
N LYS A 54 -3.75 -13.81 -15.99
CA LYS A 54 -2.46 -14.06 -15.32
C LYS A 54 -1.62 -12.83 -14.98
N ARG A 55 -1.96 -11.63 -15.45
CA ARG A 55 -1.11 -10.45 -15.20
C ARG A 55 -1.72 -9.55 -14.15
N ARG A 56 -1.12 -9.57 -12.96
CA ARG A 56 -1.41 -8.70 -11.83
C ARG A 56 -0.23 -7.74 -11.64
N PRO A 57 0.01 -6.80 -12.56
CA PRO A 57 1.10 -5.85 -12.40
C PRO A 57 0.92 -5.07 -11.10
N SER A 58 2.05 -4.86 -10.43
CA SER A 58 2.11 -4.04 -9.23
C SER A 58 2.74 -2.70 -9.55
N TYR A 59 2.23 -1.69 -8.85
CA TYR A 59 2.63 -0.30 -8.99
C TYR A 59 2.92 0.21 -7.60
N PHE A 60 3.87 1.12 -7.45
CA PHE A 60 4.11 1.74 -6.15
C PHE A 60 4.50 3.20 -6.29
N HIS A 61 4.36 3.92 -5.19
CA HIS A 61 4.79 5.30 -5.03
C HIS A 61 5.16 5.57 -3.58
N TYR A 62 6.03 6.54 -3.39
CA TYR A 62 6.39 7.02 -2.05
C TYR A 62 5.40 8.07 -1.57
N VAL A 63 5.15 8.10 -0.27
CA VAL A 63 4.16 8.96 0.37
C VAL A 63 4.81 9.66 1.56
N VAL A 64 4.47 10.93 1.76
CA VAL A 64 4.85 11.73 2.92
C VAL A 64 3.67 12.61 3.34
N GLY A 65 3.54 12.89 4.64
CA GLY A 65 2.59 13.87 5.15
C GLY A 65 1.12 13.44 5.16
N ILE A 66 0.83 12.14 5.13
CA ILE A 66 -0.52 11.63 5.39
C ILE A 66 -0.69 11.21 6.85
N ASP A 67 -1.94 11.18 7.31
CA ASP A 67 -2.28 10.65 8.64
C ASP A 67 -2.16 9.12 8.65
N VAL A 68 -1.23 8.62 9.44
CA VAL A 68 -0.97 7.18 9.67
C VAL A 68 -1.36 6.72 11.07
N GLY A 69 -2.08 7.55 11.85
CA GLY A 69 -2.46 7.24 13.24
C GLY A 69 -3.51 6.14 13.41
N SER A 70 -3.97 5.51 12.33
CA SER A 70 -4.81 4.32 12.40
C SER A 70 -4.84 3.55 11.07
N ALA A 71 -5.13 2.25 11.15
CA ALA A 71 -5.43 1.45 9.96
C ALA A 71 -6.60 2.03 9.14
N SER A 72 -7.57 2.66 9.81
CA SER A 72 -8.70 3.32 9.15
C SER A 72 -8.27 4.53 8.31
N ALA A 73 -7.40 5.40 8.84
CA ALA A 73 -6.87 6.56 8.11
C ALA A 73 -6.11 6.12 6.84
N ILE A 74 -5.25 5.12 6.99
CA ILE A 74 -4.49 4.53 5.87
C ILE A 74 -5.42 3.85 4.86
N SER A 75 -6.43 3.11 5.32
CA SER A 75 -7.42 2.50 4.43
C SER A 75 -8.24 3.55 3.66
N GLY A 76 -8.50 4.70 4.27
CA GLY A 76 -9.15 5.85 3.63
C GLY A 76 -8.29 6.42 2.50
N TYR A 77 -6.98 6.52 2.71
CA TYR A 77 -6.03 6.92 1.67
C TYR A 77 -6.08 5.97 0.46
N ILE A 78 -5.96 4.65 0.69
CA ILE A 78 -6.03 3.64 -0.38
C ILE A 78 -7.41 3.65 -1.06
N SER A 79 -8.49 3.80 -0.30
CA SER A 79 -9.87 3.87 -0.84
C SER A 79 -10.07 5.08 -1.75
N ASN A 80 -9.49 6.23 -1.40
CA ASN A 80 -9.51 7.42 -2.25
C ASN A 80 -8.68 7.22 -3.53
N LEU A 81 -7.53 6.54 -3.45
CA LEU A 81 -6.76 6.14 -4.64
C LEU A 81 -7.57 5.23 -5.56
N ILE A 82 -8.23 4.21 -5.01
CA ILE A 82 -9.09 3.29 -5.77
C ILE A 82 -10.20 4.05 -6.49
N SER A 83 -10.95 4.87 -5.74
CA SER A 83 -12.07 5.64 -6.28
C SER A 83 -11.66 6.57 -7.43
N ARG A 84 -10.45 7.13 -7.36
CA ARG A 84 -9.93 8.05 -8.38
C ARG A 84 -9.41 7.34 -9.62
N GLN A 85 -8.65 6.26 -9.44
CA GLN A 85 -8.00 5.58 -10.55
C GLN A 85 -8.94 4.66 -11.32
N GLU A 86 -9.93 4.06 -10.66
CA GLU A 86 -10.94 3.26 -11.34
C GLU A 86 -12.03 4.12 -12.02
N GLY A 87 -12.17 5.37 -11.59
CA GLY A 87 -13.28 6.24 -11.95
C GLY A 87 -14.58 5.84 -11.23
N VAL A 88 -15.49 6.79 -11.07
CA VAL A 88 -16.81 6.56 -10.44
C VAL A 88 -17.93 6.67 -11.47
N GLY A 89 -18.87 5.71 -11.44
CA GLY A 89 -20.09 5.72 -12.26
C GLY A 89 -20.03 4.93 -13.57
N PHE A 90 -21.16 4.91 -14.29
CA PHE A 90 -21.36 4.11 -15.51
C PHE A 90 -20.45 4.52 -16.70
N LEU A 91 -19.84 5.72 -16.63
CA LEU A 91 -18.90 6.25 -17.63
C LEU A 91 -17.42 5.99 -17.26
N ALA A 92 -17.14 5.24 -16.18
CA ALA A 92 -15.79 4.97 -15.72
C ALA A 92 -15.02 4.10 -16.73
N SER A 93 -14.17 4.75 -17.54
CA SER A 93 -13.36 4.14 -18.61
C SER A 93 -12.01 3.61 -18.13
N SER A 94 -11.80 3.40 -16.83
CA SER A 94 -10.49 2.92 -16.35
C SER A 94 -10.14 1.56 -16.94
N ALA A 95 -8.93 1.43 -17.46
CA ALA A 95 -8.44 0.20 -18.10
C ALA A 95 -8.17 -0.94 -17.11
N PHE A 96 -8.20 -0.65 -15.81
CA PHE A 96 -7.82 -1.57 -14.74
C PHE A 96 -8.74 -1.45 -13.52
N LYS A 97 -8.78 -2.53 -12.73
CA LYS A 97 -9.35 -2.62 -11.40
C LYS A 97 -8.21 -2.80 -10.40
N ILE A 98 -8.19 -2.08 -9.30
CA ILE A 98 -7.27 -2.29 -8.20
C ILE A 98 -7.79 -3.47 -7.37
N GLU A 99 -7.00 -4.53 -7.29
CA GLU A 99 -7.30 -5.73 -6.52
C GLU A 99 -6.96 -5.56 -5.04
N SER A 100 -5.81 -4.95 -4.76
CA SER A 100 -5.32 -4.74 -3.41
C SER A 100 -4.36 -3.58 -3.34
N GLY A 101 -4.21 -3.03 -2.14
CA GLY A 101 -3.19 -2.05 -1.79
C GLY A 101 -2.48 -2.46 -0.52
N VAL A 102 -1.19 -2.18 -0.42
CA VAL A 102 -0.40 -2.29 0.80
C VAL A 102 0.24 -0.94 1.05
N TYR A 103 0.03 -0.39 2.24
CA TYR A 103 0.74 0.80 2.72
C TYR A 103 1.75 0.36 3.77
N CYS A 104 2.98 0.88 3.68
CA CYS A 104 4.05 0.62 4.62
C CYS A 104 4.52 1.93 5.23
N SER A 105 4.53 2.01 6.54
CA SER A 105 5.07 3.13 7.30
C SER A 105 6.10 2.63 8.30
N TRP A 106 7.24 3.31 8.36
CA TRP A 106 8.32 2.95 9.26
C TRP A 106 8.09 3.53 10.65
N ASP A 107 8.07 2.66 11.66
CA ASP A 107 8.08 3.07 13.06
C ASP A 107 9.53 3.08 13.57
N VAL A 108 10.08 4.27 13.74
CA VAL A 108 11.45 4.47 14.22
C VAL A 108 11.65 4.03 15.68
N PHE A 109 10.61 4.09 16.51
CA PHE A 109 10.71 3.74 17.93
C PHE A 109 10.70 2.23 18.14
N HIS A 110 9.89 1.53 17.35
CA HIS A 110 9.77 0.07 17.42
C HIS A 110 10.66 -0.65 16.38
N GLN A 111 11.35 0.11 15.52
CA GLN A 111 12.24 -0.41 14.46
C GLN A 111 11.57 -1.48 13.60
N CYS A 112 10.35 -1.19 13.16
CA CYS A 112 9.55 -2.10 12.36
C CYS A 112 8.77 -1.35 11.28
N ASP A 113 8.38 -2.07 10.25
CA ASP A 113 7.53 -1.56 9.17
C ASP A 113 6.07 -1.93 9.47
N VAL A 114 5.26 -0.94 9.83
CA VAL A 114 3.82 -1.08 10.02
C VAL A 114 3.16 -1.14 8.64
N ARG A 115 2.44 -2.23 8.37
CA ARG A 115 1.81 -2.50 7.08
C ARG A 115 0.30 -2.59 7.21
N VAL A 116 -0.39 -1.90 6.31
CA VAL A 116 -1.85 -2.00 6.18
C VAL A 116 -2.18 -2.48 4.77
N GLU A 117 -2.75 -3.67 4.71
CA GLU A 117 -3.27 -4.28 3.49
C GLU A 117 -4.77 -3.99 3.36
N VAL A 118 -5.18 -3.55 2.18
CA VAL A 118 -6.57 -3.27 1.81
C VAL A 118 -6.93 -4.10 0.59
N ARG A 119 -8.01 -4.89 0.68
CA ARG A 119 -8.53 -5.72 -0.40
C ARG A 119 -10.00 -5.37 -0.66
N PRO A 120 -10.31 -4.52 -1.65
CA PRO A 120 -11.69 -4.18 -1.99
C PRO A 120 -12.50 -5.42 -2.39
N GLY A 121 -13.42 -5.84 -1.53
CA GLY A 121 -14.23 -7.05 -1.71
C GLY A 121 -13.64 -8.35 -1.13
N GLY A 122 -12.52 -8.27 -0.42
CA GLY A 122 -11.95 -9.39 0.35
C GLY A 122 -12.45 -9.44 1.80
N TYR A 123 -12.19 -10.56 2.49
CA TYR A 123 -12.38 -10.72 3.94
C TYR A 123 -11.10 -11.27 4.59
N PRO A 124 -10.49 -10.57 5.57
CA PRO A 124 -10.84 -9.21 5.99
C PRO A 124 -10.56 -8.18 4.88
N ALA A 125 -11.35 -7.10 4.86
CA ALA A 125 -11.18 -6.03 3.87
C ALA A 125 -9.95 -5.15 4.15
N VAL A 126 -9.61 -5.00 5.43
CA VAL A 126 -8.42 -4.29 5.92
C VAL A 126 -7.71 -5.18 6.93
N ARG A 127 -6.40 -5.33 6.78
CA ARG A 127 -5.54 -6.06 7.71
C ARG A 127 -4.33 -5.20 8.02
N ALA A 128 -4.03 -5.03 9.30
CA ALA A 128 -2.83 -4.33 9.74
C ALA A 128 -1.91 -5.33 10.46
N PHE A 129 -0.62 -5.30 10.13
CA PHE A 129 0.42 -6.13 10.75
C PHE A 129 1.76 -5.37 10.74
N MET A 130 2.74 -5.85 11.51
CA MET A 130 4.11 -5.30 11.50
C MET A 130 5.07 -6.29 10.87
N VAL A 131 6.14 -5.77 10.28
CA VAL A 131 7.30 -6.55 9.85
C VAL A 131 8.54 -6.04 10.59
N ASP A 132 9.19 -6.91 11.35
CA ASP A 132 10.42 -6.57 12.08
C ASP A 132 11.66 -6.55 11.17
N CYS A 133 12.80 -6.10 11.68
CA CYS A 133 14.06 -6.03 10.94
C CYS A 133 14.58 -7.40 10.46
N ASP A 134 14.14 -8.50 11.08
CA ASP A 134 14.48 -9.87 10.70
C ASP A 134 13.55 -10.41 9.59
N GLY A 135 12.51 -9.65 9.24
CA GLY A 135 11.52 -10.01 8.23
C GLY A 135 10.33 -10.82 8.77
N ASN A 136 10.23 -11.01 10.09
CA ASN A 136 9.10 -11.73 10.68
C ASN A 136 7.85 -10.85 10.71
N THR A 137 6.70 -11.48 10.49
CA THR A 137 5.40 -10.82 10.57
C THR A 137 4.82 -10.95 11.97
N VAL A 138 4.42 -9.82 12.55
CA VAL A 138 3.71 -9.75 13.83
C VAL A 138 2.27 -9.26 13.57
N GLU A 139 1.30 -10.13 13.78
CA GLU A 139 -0.13 -9.83 13.50
C GLU A 139 -0.78 -8.96 14.58
N GLU A 140 -0.30 -9.05 15.81
CA GLU A 140 -0.87 -8.30 16.94
C GLU A 140 -0.23 -6.91 17.03
N ILE A 141 -0.92 -5.91 16.49
CA ILE A 141 -0.50 -4.50 16.63
C ILE A 141 -1.08 -3.93 17.93
N GLY A 142 -0.20 -3.64 18.89
CA GLY A 142 -0.55 -2.92 20.11
C GLY A 142 -1.00 -1.47 19.83
N ARG A 143 -1.87 -0.92 20.69
CA ARG A 143 -2.36 0.47 20.54
C ARG A 143 -1.24 1.52 20.48
N SER A 144 -0.13 1.24 21.17
CA SER A 144 1.04 2.10 21.22
C SER A 144 1.71 2.40 19.87
N ILE A 145 1.43 1.59 18.84
CA ILE A 145 1.92 1.80 17.46
C ILE A 145 1.18 2.95 16.77
N TRP A 146 -0.08 3.17 17.12
CA TRP A 146 -0.96 4.16 16.49
C TRP A 146 -0.95 5.51 17.22
N GLU A 147 -0.42 5.53 18.43
CA GLU A 147 -0.36 6.73 19.25
C GLU A 147 0.78 7.63 18.77
N VAL A 148 0.43 8.85 18.36
CA VAL A 148 1.42 9.91 18.09
C VAL A 148 2.17 10.19 19.38
N ARG A 149 3.47 9.91 19.41
CA ARG A 149 4.37 10.24 20.51
C ARG A 149 5.02 11.61 20.32
#